data_AF-A0A9X2D0C0-F1
#
_entry.id   AF-A0A9X2D0C0-F1
#
_cell.length_a   1.000
_cell.length_b   1.000
_cell.length_c   1.000
_cell.angle_alpha   90.00
_cell.angle_beta   90.00
_cell.angle_gamma   90.00
#
_symmetry.space_group_name_H-M   'P 1'
#
loop_
_entity.id
_entity.type
_entity.pdbx_description
1 polymer ?
#
loop_
_entity_poly.entity_id
_entity_poly.type
_entity_poly.pdbx_seq_one_letter_code
_entity_poly.pdbx_strand_id
1 'polypeptide(L)' 'MNPNTGDFINTNLKTTKYPISMLEAAQRIEDADYHTIFKIEAHGSQYEAKALGKEDKKIKLRIDANSGKIYTRDL' A
#
# COMPACT_ATOMS: atom_id res chain seq x y z
N MET A 1 -23.24 -3.73 14.84
CA MET A 1 -23.12 -3.66 13.37
C MET A 1 -24.23 -2.77 12.87
N ASN A 2 -23.94 -1.71 12.12
CA ASN A 2 -25.00 -0.85 11.57
C ASN A 2 -25.50 -1.45 10.25
N PRO A 3 -26.75 -1.95 10.16
CA PRO A 3 -27.21 -2.77 9.03
C PRO A 3 -27.36 -2.00 7.71
N ASN A 4 -27.31 -0.67 7.74
CA ASN A 4 -27.45 0.19 6.55
C ASN A 4 -26.10 0.61 5.93
N THR A 5 -24.98 0.42 6.64
CA THR A 5 -23.68 0.97 6.21
C THR A 5 -22.54 -0.04 6.36
N GLY A 6 -22.76 -1.16 7.06
CA GLY A 6 -21.73 -2.19 7.25
C GLY A 6 -20.54 -1.74 8.10
N ASP A 7 -20.60 -0.55 8.72
CA ASP A 7 -19.48 0.02 9.45
C ASP A 7 -19.30 -0.66 10.82
N PHE A 8 -18.07 -1.11 11.08
CA PHE A 8 -17.66 -1.75 12.32
C PHE A 8 -17.29 -0.66 13.32
N ILE A 9 -18.22 -0.33 14.21
CA ILE A 9 -17.92 0.52 15.37
C ILE A 9 -16.79 -0.08 16.22
N ASN A 10 -15.83 0.79 16.53
CA ASN A 10 -14.81 0.66 17.58
C ASN A 10 -13.50 -0.08 17.23
N THR A 11 -12.51 0.67 16.76
CA THR A 11 -11.17 0.61 17.38
C THR A 11 -10.54 2.00 17.25
N ASN A 12 -9.85 2.45 18.29
CA ASN A 12 -8.94 3.59 18.29
C ASN A 12 -7.75 3.30 17.33
N LEU A 13 -8.03 3.15 16.04
CA LEU A 13 -7.03 3.23 14.99
C LEU A 13 -6.57 4.68 15.07
N LYS A 14 -5.39 4.90 15.65
CA LYS A 14 -4.59 6.06 15.30
C LYS A 14 -4.43 5.97 13.79
N THR A 15 -5.37 6.55 13.06
CA THR A 15 -5.28 6.74 11.63
C THR A 15 -4.17 7.74 11.51
N THR A 16 -2.93 7.24 11.42
CA THR A 16 -1.83 8.05 10.96
C THR A 16 -2.31 8.53 9.59
N LYS A 17 -2.73 9.80 9.54
CA LYS A 17 -3.22 10.44 8.33
C LYS A 17 -2.01 10.61 7.42
N TYR A 18 -1.63 9.52 6.76
CA TYR A 18 -0.67 9.57 5.69
C TYR A 18 -1.33 10.35 4.54
N PRO A 19 -0.61 11.31 3.93
CA PRO A 19 -1.12 12.08 2.81
C PRO A 19 -1.64 11.21 1.65
N ILE A 20 -1.01 10.04 1.45
CA ILE A 20 -1.47 9.08 0.46
C ILE A 20 -2.07 7.85 1.14
N SER A 21 -3.20 7.37 0.60
CA SER A 21 -3.88 6.17 1.10
C SER A 21 -3.21 4.89 0.61
N MET A 22 -3.49 3.73 1.23
CA MET A 22 -3.02 2.43 0.71
C MET A 22 -3.54 2.15 -0.72
N LEU A 23 -4.76 2.60 -1.04
CA LEU A 23 -5.31 2.49 -2.39
C LEU A 23 -4.50 3.31 -3.41
N GLU A 24 -4.15 4.55 -3.07
CA GLU A 24 -3.28 5.40 -3.89
C GLU A 24 -1.89 4.77 -4.06
N ALA A 25 -1.35 4.16 -3.01
CA ALA A 25 -0.09 3.43 -3.10
C ALA A 25 -0.18 2.23 -4.05
N ALA A 26 -1.28 1.46 -4.01
CA ALA A 26 -1.51 0.35 -4.92
C ALA A 26 -1.62 0.82 -6.38
N GLN A 27 -2.37 1.89 -6.65
CA GLN A 27 -2.49 2.46 -7.99
C GLN A 27 -1.14 2.92 -8.54
N ARG A 28 -0.29 3.54 -7.72
CA ARG A 28 1.07 3.93 -8.14
C ARG A 28 1.96 2.73 -8.45
N ILE A 29 1.80 1.62 -7.73
CA ILE A 29 2.55 0.39 -8.00
C ILE A 29 2.18 -0.14 -9.39
N GLU A 30 0.88 -0.16 -9.71
CA GLU A 30 0.38 -0.57 -11.03
C GLU A 30 0.83 0.39 -12.14
N ASP A 31 0.78 1.70 -11.92
CA ASP A 31 1.27 2.73 -12.86
C ASP A 31 2.78 2.62 -13.12
N ALA A 32 3.54 2.17 -12.13
CA ALA A 32 4.97 1.89 -12.25
C ALA A 32 5.29 0.53 -12.92
N ASP A 33 4.30 -0.09 -13.56
CA ASP A 33 4.42 -1.35 -14.31
C ASP A 33 4.71 -2.57 -13.41
N TYR A 34 4.38 -2.49 -12.13
CA TYR A 34 4.36 -3.63 -11.22
C TYR A 34 2.95 -4.18 -11.13
N HIS A 35 2.79 -5.46 -11.42
CA HIS A 35 1.49 -6.13 -11.43
C HIS A 35 1.42 -7.16 -10.30
N THR A 36 0.20 -7.62 -9.99
CA THR A 36 -0.04 -8.67 -9.00
C THR A 36 0.52 -8.31 -7.61
N ILE A 37 -0.12 -7.35 -6.94
CA ILE A 37 0.23 -6.97 -5.56
C ILE A 37 -0.22 -8.09 -4.61
N PHE A 38 0.75 -8.83 -4.06
CA PHE A 38 0.48 -9.92 -3.12
C PHE A 38 0.15 -9.43 -1.72
N LYS A 39 0.78 -8.32 -1.32
CA LYS A 39 0.67 -7.77 0.02
C LYS A 39 1.06 -6.30 0.02
N ILE A 40 0.35 -5.48 0.78
CA ILE A 40 0.73 -4.11 1.10
C ILE A 40 0.49 -3.87 2.60
N GLU A 41 1.49 -3.37 3.30
CA GLU A 41 1.45 -3.12 4.75
C GLU A 41 1.97 -1.72 5.07
N ALA A 42 1.34 -1.04 6.02
CA ALA A 42 1.86 0.22 6.55
C ALA A 42 2.88 -0.03 7.65
N HIS A 43 4.08 0.52 7.48
CA HIS A 43 5.17 0.48 8.44
C HIS A 43 5.58 1.90 8.84
N GLY A 44 4.81 2.51 9.74
CA GLY A 44 5.00 3.94 10.05
C GLY A 44 4.86 4.77 8.78
N SER A 45 5.80 5.69 8.54
CA SER A 45 5.76 6.66 7.42
C SER A 45 5.96 6.07 6.01
N GLN A 46 5.88 4.76 5.83
CA GLN A 46 6.05 4.10 4.55
C GLN A 46 5.11 2.90 4.41
N TYR A 47 4.73 2.59 3.17
CA TYR A 47 4.11 1.33 2.81
C TYR A 47 5.18 0.37 2.29
N GLU A 48 5.10 -0.89 2.68
CA GLU A 48 5.88 -1.96 2.09
C GLU A 48 4.94 -2.86 1.29
N ALA A 49 5.23 -3.02 0.00
CA ALA A 49 4.46 -3.85 -0.90
C ALA A 49 5.31 -4.96 -1.51
N LYS A 50 4.69 -6.10 -1.77
CA LYS A 50 5.26 -7.20 -2.55
C LYS A 50 4.45 -7.34 -3.82
N ALA A 51 5.11 -7.23 -4.97
CA ALA A 51 4.47 -7.33 -6.28
C ALA A 51 5.35 -8.13 -7.25
N LEU A 52 4.84 -8.43 -8.44
CA LEU A 52 5.63 -8.89 -9.57
C LEU A 52 6.09 -7.68 -10.38
N GLY A 53 7.37 -7.63 -10.73
CA GLY A 53 7.86 -6.71 -11.75
C GLY A 53 7.77 -7.29 -13.15
N LYS A 54 8.20 -6.50 -14.13
CA LYS A 54 8.26 -6.79 -15.59
C LYS A 54 8.73 -8.19 -16.02
N GLU A 55 9.55 -8.85 -15.22
CA GLU A 55 10.09 -10.19 -15.51
C GLU A 55 9.41 -11.30 -14.71
N ASP A 56 8.21 -11.06 -14.17
CA ASP A 56 7.52 -11.94 -13.23
C ASP A 56 8.35 -12.29 -11.97
N LYS A 57 9.35 -11.46 -11.68
CA LYS A 57 10.17 -11.57 -10.48
C LYS A 57 9.47 -10.88 -9.33
N LYS A 58 9.44 -11.56 -8.18
CA LYS A 58 8.95 -10.98 -6.93
C LYS A 58 9.90 -9.86 -6.51
N ILE A 59 9.36 -8.65 -6.41
CA ILE A 59 10.09 -7.48 -5.96
C ILE A 59 9.44 -6.92 -4.69
N LYS A 60 10.28 -6.36 -3.82
CA LYS A 60 9.83 -5.60 -2.67
C LYS A 60 9.87 -4.11 -3.01
N LEU A 61 8.73 -3.47 -2.88
CA LEU A 61 8.54 -2.05 -3.11
C LEU A 61 8.36 -1.35 -1.77
N ARG A 62 9.01 -0.21 -1.59
CA ARG A 62 8.75 0.71 -0.47
C ARG A 62 8.18 1.99 -1.03
N ILE A 63 7.07 2.44 -0.47
CA ILE A 63 6.36 3.62 -0.93
C ILE A 63 6.36 4.61 0.23
N ASP A 64 6.91 5.80 0.02
CA ASP A 64 6.86 6.86 1.03
C ASP A 64 5.40 7.31 1.21
N ALA A 65 4.88 7.20 2.43
CA ALA A 65 3.47 7.45 2.71
C ALA A 65 3.11 8.95 2.69
N ASN A 66 4.09 9.85 2.55
CA ASN A 66 3.87 11.28 2.44
C ASN A 66 3.81 11.77 0.98
N SER A 67 4.67 11.21 0.12
CA SER A 67 4.85 11.65 -1.27
C SER A 67 4.34 10.65 -2.30
N GLY A 68 4.14 9.39 -1.91
CA GLY A 68 3.85 8.30 -2.85
C GLY A 68 5.02 7.86 -3.71
N LYS A 69 6.24 8.34 -3.41
CA LYS A 69 7.43 7.94 -4.15
C LYS A 69 7.76 6.46 -3.89
N ILE A 70 7.91 5.71 -4.97
CA ILE A 70 8.28 4.29 -4.94
C ILE A 70 9.80 4.15 -4.94
N TYR A 71 10.31 3.33 -4.04
CA TYR A 71 11.69 2.89 -3.93
C TYR A 71 11.70 1.36 -4.11
N THR A 72 12.38 0.91 -5.15
CA THR A 72 12.50 -0.50 -5.49
C THR A 72 13.73 -1.08 -4.82
N ARG A 73 13.62 -2.29 -4.30
CA ARG A 73 14.79 -3.05 -3.86
C ARG A 73 14.67 -4.48 -4.35
N ASP A 74 15.71 -4.93 -5.02
CA ASP A 74 15.89 -6.30 -5.47
C ASP A 74 15.98 -7.21 -4.22
N LEU A 75 15.33 -8.37 -4.27
CA LEU A 75 15.34 -9.37 -3.19
C LEU A 75 16.47 -10.39 -3.41
#